data_AF-A0A9D9U3W1-F1
#
_entry.id   AF-A0A9D9U3W1-F1
#
_cell.length_a   1.000
_cell.length_b   1.000
_cell.length_c   1.000
_cell.angle_alpha   90.00
_cell.angle_beta   90.00
_cell.angle_gamma   90.00
#
_symmetry.space_group_name_H-M   'P 1'
#
loop_
_entity.id
_entity.type
_entity.pdbx_description
1 polymer ?
#
loop_
_entity_poly.entity_id
_entity_poly.type
_entity_poly.pdbx_seq_one_letter_code
_entity_poly.pdbx_strand_id
1 'polypeptide(L)'
;TASVEKLKDIMFVIIRMEKVPYIDQSGLYALEDAILSLEQKNIQVLLTGLQQQPKNRLEKINLIPDLIRRDNIFPTFSECVDWLRDKCPK
;
A
#
# COMPACT_ATOMS: atom_id res chain seq x y z
N THR A 1 8.46 -4.84 -19.44
CA THR A 1 8.68 -3.48 -18.91
C THR A 1 7.51 -2.60 -19.31
N ALA A 2 6.37 -2.73 -18.63
CA ALA A 2 5.25 -1.82 -18.85
C ALA A 2 5.61 -0.50 -18.17
N SER A 3 5.91 0.52 -18.99
CA SER A 3 6.41 1.81 -18.58
C SER A 3 5.47 2.50 -17.59
N VAL A 4 5.91 2.56 -16.33
CA VAL A 4 5.36 3.42 -15.26
C VAL A 4 5.44 4.92 -15.66
N GLU A 5 6.19 5.24 -16.72
CA GLU A 5 6.43 6.59 -17.26
C GLU A 5 5.20 7.27 -17.91
N LYS A 6 4.06 6.57 -18.10
CA LYS A 6 2.85 7.14 -18.72
C LYS A 6 1.78 7.59 -17.74
N LEU A 7 2.10 7.73 -16.47
CA LEU A 7 1.14 8.08 -15.43
C LEU A 7 1.42 9.51 -14.95
N LYS A 8 0.76 10.50 -15.58
CA LYS A 8 0.77 11.88 -15.09
C LYS A 8 -0.24 12.00 -13.95
N ASP A 9 0.18 12.63 -12.85
CA ASP A 9 -0.63 13.02 -11.70
C ASP A 9 -1.24 11.87 -10.88
N ILE A 10 -0.48 10.80 -10.62
CA ILE A 10 -0.87 9.81 -9.60
C ILE A 10 -0.48 10.32 -8.21
N MET A 11 -1.45 10.40 -7.31
CA MET A 11 -1.21 10.69 -5.89
C MET A 11 -1.25 9.43 -5.01
N PHE A 12 -2.02 8.41 -5.40
CA PHE A 12 -2.27 7.22 -4.58
C PHE A 12 -2.18 5.92 -5.36
N VAL A 13 -1.64 4.88 -4.73
CA VAL A 13 -1.67 3.48 -5.22
C VAL A 13 -2.29 2.59 -4.15
N ILE A 14 -3.28 1.78 -4.55
CA ILE A 14 -3.94 0.83 -3.66
C ILE A 14 -3.37 -0.57 -3.90
N ILE A 15 -2.79 -1.18 -2.87
CA ILE A 15 -2.36 -2.59 -2.88
C ILE A 15 -3.42 -3.45 -2.17
N ARG A 16 -3.95 -4.42 -2.90
CA ARG A 16 -5.00 -5.34 -2.40
C ARG A 16 -4.37 -6.62 -1.86
N MET A 17 -4.46 -6.80 -0.55
CA MET A 17 -3.85 -7.91 0.19
C MET A 17 -4.84 -9.03 0.54
N GLU A 18 -6.11 -8.92 0.10
CA GLU A 18 -7.18 -9.88 0.41
C GLU A 18 -6.83 -11.32 0.00
N LYS A 19 -6.06 -11.52 -1.08
CA LYS A 19 -5.62 -12.83 -1.57
C LYS A 19 -4.21 -13.21 -1.11
N VAL A 20 -3.65 -12.52 -0.13
CA VAL A 20 -2.31 -12.76 0.41
C VAL A 20 -2.45 -13.27 1.85
N PRO A 21 -2.60 -14.60 2.05
CA PRO A 21 -2.72 -15.16 3.39
C PRO A 21 -1.40 -15.19 4.16
N TYR A 22 -0.29 -15.25 3.44
CA TYR A 22 1.05 -15.30 4.01
C TYR A 22 2.03 -14.48 3.16
N ILE A 23 2.95 -13.80 3.83
CA ILE A 23 4.12 -13.17 3.22
C ILE A 23 5.37 -13.64 3.98
N ASP A 24 6.42 -13.96 3.22
CA ASP A 24 7.70 -14.36 3.76
C ASP A 24 8.70 -13.18 3.74
N GLN A 25 9.98 -13.46 4.00
CA GLN A 25 10.98 -12.41 4.07
C GLN A 25 11.27 -11.76 2.72
N SER A 26 11.38 -12.55 1.64
CA SER A 26 11.60 -12.01 0.29
C SER A 26 10.41 -11.20 -0.20
N GLY A 27 9.18 -11.64 0.09
CA GLY A 27 7.98 -10.87 -0.20
C GLY A 27 7.90 -9.53 0.53
N LEU A 28 8.33 -9.49 1.80
CA LEU A 28 8.39 -8.24 2.57
C LEU A 28 9.40 -7.26 1.97
N TYR A 29 10.60 -7.73 1.60
CA TYR A 29 11.60 -6.87 0.95
C TYR A 29 11.14 -6.36 -0.41
N ALA A 30 10.49 -7.20 -1.21
CA ALA A 30 9.94 -6.77 -2.50
C ALA A 30 8.84 -5.71 -2.33
N LEU A 31 8.01 -5.83 -1.29
CA LEU A 31 6.98 -4.85 -0.98
C LEU A 31 7.57 -3.53 -0.48
N GLU A 32 8.55 -3.58 0.43
CA GLU A 32 9.27 -2.41 0.92
C GLU A 32 9.93 -1.62 -0.22
N ASP A 33 10.69 -2.29 -1.09
CA ASP A 33 11.35 -1.67 -2.25
C ASP A 33 10.34 -1.00 -3.21
N ALA A 34 9.21 -1.68 -3.45
CA ALA A 34 8.14 -1.14 -4.28
C ALA A 34 7.50 0.12 -3.65
N ILE A 35 7.27 0.12 -2.34
CA ILE A 35 6.68 1.28 -1.64
C ILE A 35 7.68 2.44 -1.63
N LEU A 36 8.95 2.19 -1.33
CA LEU A 36 10.00 3.23 -1.36
C LEU A 36 10.10 3.88 -2.74
N SER A 37 10.02 3.08 -3.80
CA SER A 37 10.05 3.57 -5.18
C SER A 37 8.84 4.46 -5.54
N LEU A 38 7.69 4.23 -4.91
CA LEU A 38 6.47 5.04 -5.08
C LEU A 38 6.53 6.31 -4.23
N GLU A 39 6.98 6.22 -2.98
CA GLU A 39 7.17 7.37 -2.09
C GLU A 39 8.18 8.37 -2.67
N GLN A 40 9.27 7.91 -3.30
CA GLN A 40 10.21 8.77 -4.03
C GLN A 40 9.57 9.57 -5.18
N LYS A 41 8.42 9.10 -5.68
CA LYS A 41 7.64 9.78 -6.72
C LYS A 41 6.48 10.59 -6.13
N ASN A 42 6.44 10.77 -4.80
CA ASN A 42 5.34 11.37 -4.06
C ASN A 42 3.99 10.64 -4.26
N ILE A 43 4.04 9.33 -4.49
CA ILE A 43 2.87 8.48 -4.63
C ILE A 43 2.66 7.73 -3.32
N GLN A 44 1.57 8.04 -2.62
CA GLN A 44 1.25 7.44 -1.34
C GLN A 44 0.62 6.05 -1.51
N VAL A 45 1.08 5.07 -0.75
CA VAL A 45 0.54 3.70 -0.78
C VAL A 45 -0.56 3.49 0.25
N LEU A 46 -1.65 2.88 -0.19
CA LEU A 46 -2.78 2.44 0.64
C LEU A 46 -2.88 0.91 0.61
N LEU A 47 -3.06 0.27 1.77
CA LEU A 47 -3.27 -1.18 1.87
C LEU A 47 -4.73 -1.50 2.11
N THR A 48 -5.24 -2.57 1.49
CA THR A 48 -6.62 -3.03 1.68
C THR A 48 -6.66 -4.54 1.91
N GLY A 49 -7.56 -5.02 2.76
CA GLY A 49 -7.74 -6.45 3.00
C GLY A 49 -6.51 -7.14 3.60
N LEU A 50 -5.76 -6.42 4.45
CA LEU A 50 -4.52 -6.92 5.04
C LEU A 50 -4.82 -8.03 6.07
N GLN A 51 -4.44 -9.27 5.74
CA GLN A 51 -4.63 -10.43 6.62
C GLN A 51 -3.67 -10.41 7.83
N GLN A 52 -3.99 -11.20 8.87
CA GLN A 52 -3.28 -11.16 10.15
C GLN A 52 -1.78 -11.45 10.04
N GLN A 53 -1.37 -12.48 9.27
CA GLN A 53 0.05 -12.82 9.16
C GLN A 53 0.84 -11.71 8.44
N PRO A 54 0.42 -11.22 7.25
CA PRO A 54 1.10 -10.10 6.61
C PRO A 54 1.15 -8.84 7.48
N LYS A 55 0.05 -8.50 8.16
CA LYS A 55 0.02 -7.37 9.11
C LYS A 55 1.09 -7.49 10.19
N ASN A 56 1.11 -8.62 10.90
CA ASN A 56 2.07 -8.86 11.97
C ASN A 56 3.52 -8.79 11.46
N ARG A 57 3.76 -9.28 10.23
CA ARG A 57 5.09 -9.26 9.63
C ARG A 57 5.54 -7.85 9.26
N LEU A 58 4.65 -7.05 8.68
CA LEU A 58 4.91 -5.65 8.32
C LEU A 58 5.13 -4.77 9.57
N GLU A 59 4.35 -4.98 10.63
CA GLU A 59 4.54 -4.31 11.91
C GLU A 59 5.85 -4.72 12.59
N LYS A 60 6.23 -6.01 12.51
CA LYS A 60 7.47 -6.52 13.12
C LYS A 60 8.74 -5.92 12.53
N ILE A 61 8.73 -5.59 11.23
CA ILE A 61 9.86 -4.92 10.56
C ILE A 61 9.72 -3.39 10.58
N ASN A 62 8.74 -2.85 11.32
CA ASN A 62 8.39 -1.43 11.40
C ASN A 62 7.97 -0.77 10.08
N LEU A 63 7.66 -1.53 9.02
CA LEU A 63 7.12 -0.94 7.79
C LEU A 63 5.78 -0.24 8.05
N ILE A 64 5.00 -0.82 8.97
CA ILE A 64 3.86 -0.15 9.62
C ILE A 64 4.30 0.18 11.06
N PRO A 65 4.27 1.45 11.49
CA PRO A 65 3.69 2.61 10.81
C PRO A 65 4.67 3.45 9.98
N ASP A 66 5.96 3.12 9.92
CA ASP A 66 7.00 4.08 9.51
C ASP A 66 6.89 4.47 8.03
N LEU A 67 6.68 3.49 7.15
CA LEU A 67 6.50 3.73 5.71
C LEU A 67 5.02 3.75 5.31
N ILE A 68 4.20 2.92 5.95
CA ILE A 68 2.75 2.90 5.76
C ILE A 68 2.07 3.29 7.07
N ARG A 69 1.51 4.50 7.09
CA ARG A 69 0.71 4.99 8.21
C ARG A 69 -0.49 4.08 8.47
N ARG A 70 -0.86 3.89 9.74
CA ARG A 70 -2.03 3.08 10.11
C ARG A 70 -3.33 3.57 9.48
N ASP A 71 -3.45 4.89 9.30
CA ASP A 71 -4.60 5.53 8.64
C ASP A 71 -4.71 5.20 7.14
N ASN A 72 -3.65 4.64 6.54
CA ASN A 72 -3.61 4.24 5.13
C ASN A 72 -3.94 2.75 4.94
N ILE A 73 -4.42 2.07 5.98
CA ILE A 73 -4.77 0.65 5.95
C ILE A 73 -6.29 0.53 6.14
N PHE A 74 -6.95 -0.03 5.13
CA PHE A 74 -8.40 -0.17 5.12
C PHE A 74 -8.80 -1.65 5.18
N PRO A 75 -9.92 -1.98 5.84
CA PRO A 75 -10.43 -3.35 5.87
C PRO A 75 -10.79 -3.86 4.47
N THR A 76 -11.43 -3.02 3.66
CA THR A 76 -11.90 -3.38 2.32
C THR A 76 -11.45 -2.40 1.24
N PHE A 77 -11.48 -2.85 -0.02
CA PHE A 77 -11.23 -1.99 -1.17
C PHE A 77 -12.29 -0.88 -1.29
N SER A 78 -13.55 -1.17 -0.97
CA SER A 78 -14.63 -0.18 -1.04
C SER A 78 -14.40 0.99 -0.10
N GLU A 79 -14.08 0.70 1.17
CA GLU A 79 -13.81 1.74 2.17
C GLU A 79 -12.64 2.66 1.78
N CYS A 80 -11.59 2.10 1.20
CA CYS A 80 -10.46 2.86 0.69
C CYS A 80 -10.86 3.80 -0.46
N VAL A 81 -11.67 3.32 -1.40
CA VAL A 81 -12.19 4.13 -2.51
C VAL A 81 -13.12 5.23 -2.01
N ASP A 82 -13.98 4.94 -1.03
CA ASP A 82 -14.89 5.92 -0.45
C ASP A 82 -14.10 7.02 0.28
N TRP A 83 -13.04 6.66 1.02
CA TRP A 83 -12.10 7.61 1.62
C TRP A 83 -11.39 8.48 0.58
N LEU A 84 -10.96 7.89 -0.54
CA LEU A 84 -10.32 8.64 -1.63
C LEU A 84 -11.26 9.64 -2.30
N ARG A 85 -12.55 9.32 -2.44
CA ARG A 85 -13.55 10.24 -3.01
C ARG A 85 -13.75 11.49 -2.16
N ASP A 86 -13.64 11.36 -0.84
CA ASP A 86 -13.72 12.50 0.09
C ASP A 86 -12.44 13.36 0.03
N LYS A 87 -11.28 12.70 -0.04
CA LYS A 87 -9.95 13.34 -0.04
C LYS A 87 -9.55 14.01 -1.36
N CYS A 88 -9.97 13.48 -2.50
CA CYS A 88 -9.64 14.01 -3.81
C CYS A 88 -10.85 14.75 -4.39
N PRO A 89 -10.92 16.10 -4.27
CA PRO A 89 -11.90 16.86 -5.03
C PRO A 89 -11.66 16.64 -6.53
N LYS A 90 -12.75 16.53 -7.28
CA LYS A 90 -12.75 16.31 -8.74
C LYS A 90 -12.09 17.43 -9.51
#